data_AF-A0A7W0VIX6-F1
#
_entry.id   AF-A0A7W0VIX6-F1
#
_cell.length_a   1.000
_cell.length_b   1.000
_cell.length_c   1.000
_cell.angle_alpha   90.00
_cell.angle_beta   90.00
_cell.angle_gamma   90.00
#
_symmetry.space_group_name_H-M   'P 1'
#
loop_
_entity.id
_entity.type
_entity.pdbx_description
1 polymer ?
#
loop_
_entity_poly.entity_id
_entity_poly.type
_entity_poly.pdbx_seq_one_letter_code
_entity_poly.pdbx_strand_id
1 'polypeptide(L)'
;MPTPDVIERVRGLHEQLEKEPHAALEPVRPQLRTIVEEPHDAGHYHSLSERLQAAYESLEVEHPKLAGAVQAAMNALNAAGL
;
A
#
# COMPACT_ATOMS: atom_id res chain seq x y z
N MET A 1 -12.43 -9.86 -5.66
CA MET A 1 -11.07 -10.31 -6.01
C MET A 1 -10.24 -9.08 -6.35
N PRO A 2 -8.96 -9.03 -5.97
CA PRO A 2 -8.05 -7.95 -6.33
C PRO A 2 -7.94 -7.82 -7.85
N THR A 3 -8.02 -6.59 -8.36
CA THR A 3 -7.83 -6.31 -9.79
C THR A 3 -6.34 -6.26 -10.13
N PRO A 4 -5.95 -6.44 -11.40
CA PRO A 4 -4.56 -6.27 -11.81
C PRO A 4 -3.97 -4.90 -11.42
N ASP A 5 -4.75 -3.81 -11.54
CA ASP A 5 -4.29 -2.48 -11.13
C ASP A 5 -4.00 -2.42 -9.63
N VAL A 6 -4.87 -2.99 -8.76
CA VAL A 6 -4.59 -3.06 -7.31
C VAL A 6 -3.27 -3.78 -7.03
N ILE A 7 -3.05 -4.93 -7.68
CA ILE A 7 -1.84 -5.74 -7.50
C ILE A 7 -0.61 -4.94 -7.93
N GLU A 8 -0.66 -4.24 -9.07
CA GLU A 8 0.43 -3.41 -9.57
C GLU A 8 0.74 -2.22 -8.64
N ARG A 9 -0.29 -1.54 -8.11
CA ARG A 9 -0.10 -0.43 -7.17
C ARG A 9 0.53 -0.88 -5.85
N VAL A 10 0.07 -2.00 -5.31
CA VAL A 10 0.62 -2.55 -4.07
C VAL A 10 2.06 -3.05 -4.26
N ARG A 11 2.36 -3.71 -5.39
CA ARG A 11 3.74 -4.07 -5.75
C ARG A 11 4.63 -2.85 -5.89
N GLY A 12 4.17 -1.83 -6.62
CA GLY A 12 4.92 -0.59 -6.81
C GLY A 12 5.22 0.12 -5.49
N LEU A 13 4.26 0.15 -4.56
CA LEU A 13 4.46 0.67 -3.21
C LEU A 13 5.49 -0.14 -2.42
N HIS A 14 5.42 -1.48 -2.47
CA HIS A 14 6.40 -2.36 -1.83
C HIS A 14 7.82 -2.13 -2.36
N GLU A 15 7.98 -2.06 -3.69
CA GLU A 15 9.29 -1.81 -4.32
C GLU A 15 9.87 -0.45 -3.97
N GLN A 16 9.04 0.59 -3.84
CA GLN A 16 9.48 1.90 -3.38
C GLN A 16 9.94 1.84 -1.92
N LEU A 17 9.20 1.14 -1.06
CA LEU A 17 9.55 0.97 0.35
C LEU A 17 10.84 0.18 0.58
N GLU A 18 11.14 -0.80 -0.29
CA GLU A 18 12.40 -1.53 -0.21
C GLU A 18 13.60 -0.64 -0.58
N LYS A 19 13.40 0.37 -1.43
CA LYS A 19 14.45 1.35 -1.80
C LYS A 19 14.55 2.49 -0.79
N GLU A 20 13.42 2.92 -0.25
CA GLU A 20 13.30 4.07 0.64
C GLU A 20 12.42 3.68 1.84
N PRO A 21 12.97 2.99 2.84
CA PRO A 21 12.22 2.58 4.02
C PRO A 21 11.81 3.82 4.83
N HIS A 22 10.56 3.80 5.32
CA HIS A 22 10.00 4.92 6.08
C HIS A 22 9.25 4.42 7.32
N ALA A 23 9.50 5.06 8.47
CA ALA A 23 8.96 4.65 9.77
C ALA A 23 7.41 4.55 9.78
N ALA A 24 6.73 5.51 9.14
CA ALA A 24 5.27 5.51 9.02
C ALA A 24 4.69 4.29 8.28
N LEU A 25 5.48 3.63 7.43
CA LEU A 25 5.06 2.47 6.63
C LEU A 25 5.58 1.14 7.18
N GLU A 26 6.42 1.13 8.22
CA GLU A 26 6.90 -0.10 8.86
C GLU A 26 5.76 -1.05 9.30
N PRO A 27 4.63 -0.58 9.88
CA PRO A 27 3.52 -1.46 10.26
C PRO A 27 2.82 -2.15 9.09
N VAL A 28 2.90 -1.60 7.87
CA VAL A 28 2.26 -2.18 6.68
C VAL A 28 3.22 -3.03 5.84
N ARG A 29 4.54 -2.90 6.01
CA ARG A 29 5.54 -3.67 5.24
C ARG A 29 5.30 -5.18 5.25
N PRO A 30 5.01 -5.85 6.39
CA PRO A 30 4.74 -7.29 6.39
C PRO A 30 3.52 -7.65 5.55
N GLN A 31 2.46 -6.84 5.62
CA GLN A 31 1.23 -7.06 4.86
C GLN A 31 1.44 -6.85 3.36
N LEU A 32 2.18 -5.80 2.97
CA LEU A 32 2.57 -5.57 1.57
C LEU A 32 3.36 -6.76 1.01
N ARG A 33 4.28 -7.31 1.81
CA ARG A 33 5.04 -8.51 1.41
C ARG A 33 4.14 -9.72 1.20
N THR A 34 3.24 -10.02 2.14
CA THR A 34 2.28 -11.13 2.00
C THR A 34 1.42 -10.97 0.73
N ILE A 35 0.97 -9.74 0.42
CA ILE A 35 0.23 -9.48 -0.81
C ILE A 35 1.08 -9.72 -2.07
N VAL A 36 2.37 -9.38 -2.05
CA VAL A 36 3.25 -9.63 -3.19
C VAL A 36 3.44 -11.14 -3.43
N GLU A 37 3.53 -11.92 -2.34
CA GLU A 37 3.65 -13.38 -2.36
C GLU A 37 2.33 -14.07 -2.77
N GLU A 38 1.18 -13.57 -2.26
CA GLU A 38 -0.16 -14.14 -2.47
C GLU A 38 -1.17 -13.08 -2.98
N PRO A 39 -0.98 -12.52 -4.18
CA PRO A 39 -1.71 -11.33 -4.66
C PRO A 39 -3.18 -11.55 -4.96
N HIS A 40 -3.63 -12.81 -5.04
CA HIS A 40 -5.00 -13.17 -5.41
C HIS A 40 -5.93 -13.35 -4.21
N ASP A 41 -5.37 -13.46 -2.99
CA ASP A 41 -6.18 -13.56 -1.79
C ASP A 41 -6.61 -12.16 -1.31
N ALA A 42 -7.90 -11.87 -1.44
CA ALA A 42 -8.50 -10.61 -1.00
C ALA A 42 -8.37 -10.39 0.52
N GLY A 43 -8.24 -11.45 1.32
CA GLY A 43 -8.09 -11.38 2.77
C GLY A 43 -6.82 -10.65 3.19
N HIS A 44 -5.76 -10.70 2.38
CA HIS A 44 -4.52 -9.98 2.68
C HIS A 44 -4.61 -8.47 2.48
N TYR A 45 -5.57 -7.99 1.68
CA TYR A 45 -5.82 -6.57 1.45
C TYR A 45 -6.71 -5.94 2.52
N HIS A 46 -7.36 -6.76 3.35
CA HIS A 46 -8.24 -6.28 4.40
C HIS A 46 -7.48 -5.38 5.38
N SER A 47 -8.09 -4.25 5.75
CA SER A 47 -7.48 -3.19 6.58
C SER A 47 -6.24 -2.51 6.00
N LEU A 48 -5.77 -2.87 4.80
CA LEU A 48 -4.60 -2.22 4.19
C LEU A 48 -4.89 -0.75 3.90
N SER A 49 -6.07 -0.43 3.34
CA SER A 49 -6.49 0.95 3.05
C SER A 49 -6.45 1.83 4.30
N GLU A 50 -7.00 1.35 5.43
CA GLU A 50 -7.00 2.08 6.70
C GLU A 50 -5.59 2.32 7.26
N ARG A 51 -4.72 1.32 7.18
CA ARG A 51 -3.33 1.46 7.66
C ARG A 51 -2.51 2.39 6.77
N LEU A 52 -2.74 2.34 5.45
CA LEU A 52 -2.13 3.26 4.49
C LEU A 52 -2.61 4.69 4.72
N GLN A 53 -3.87 4.90 5.09
CA GLN A 53 -4.42 6.21 5.43
C GLN A 53 -3.68 6.81 6.63
N ALA A 54 -3.49 6.03 7.70
CA ALA A 54 -2.74 6.47 8.88
C ALA A 54 -1.28 6.84 8.52
N ALA A 55 -0.64 6.08 7.62
CA ALA A 55 0.71 6.39 7.16
C ALA A 55 0.76 7.65 6.28
N TYR A 56 -0.25 7.86 5.43
CA TYR A 56 -0.34 9.01 4.52
C TYR A 56 -0.30 10.35 5.25
N GLU A 57 -1.04 10.48 6.37
CA GLU A 57 -1.08 11.71 7.17
C GLU A 57 0.32 12.14 7.67
N SER A 58 1.19 11.17 7.96
CA SER A 58 2.57 11.44 8.36
C SER A 58 3.48 11.75 7.17
N LEU A 59 3.22 11.14 6.00
CA LEU A 59 4.07 11.23 4.81
C LEU A 59 3.81 12.48 3.96
N GLU A 60 2.59 13.03 3.99
CA GLU A 60 2.19 14.15 3.10
C GLU A 60 3.12 15.37 3.24
N VAL A 61 3.63 15.61 4.46
CA VAL A 61 4.52 16.74 4.77
C VAL A 61 5.99 16.41 4.51
N GLU A 62 6.43 15.20 4.85
CA GLU A 62 7.86 14.84 4.88
C GLU A 62 8.33 14.16 3.58
N HIS A 63 7.49 13.33 2.96
CA HIS A 63 7.84 12.49 1.82
C HIS A 63 6.72 12.46 0.76
N PRO A 64 6.53 13.55 -0.02
CA PRO A 64 5.39 13.71 -0.93
C PRO A 64 5.34 12.66 -2.05
N LYS A 65 6.49 12.11 -2.47
CA LYS A 65 6.53 11.03 -3.46
C LYS A 65 5.97 9.71 -2.90
N LEU A 66 6.38 9.33 -1.68
CA LEU A 66 5.84 8.15 -1.01
C LEU A 66 4.37 8.35 -0.67
N ALA A 67 3.98 9.54 -0.21
CA ALA A 67 2.58 9.89 0.00
C ALA A 67 1.73 9.69 -1.27
N GLY A 68 2.22 10.12 -2.43
CA GLY A 68 1.54 9.90 -3.71
C GLY A 68 1.41 8.42 -4.09
N ALA A 69 2.41 7.59 -3.80
CA ALA A 69 2.34 6.15 -4.02
C ALA A 69 1.34 5.45 -3.08
N VAL A 70 1.34 5.85 -1.81
CA VAL A 70 0.37 5.39 -0.80
C VAL A 70 -1.05 5.77 -1.22
N GLN A 71 -1.26 7.01 -1.64
CA GLN A 71 -2.55 7.49 -2.13
C GLN A 71 -3.04 6.74 -3.37
N ALA A 72 -2.14 6.47 -4.32
CA ALA A 72 -2.47 5.68 -5.51
C ALA A 72 -2.89 4.25 -5.14
N ALA A 73 -2.20 3.62 -4.19
CA ALA A 73 -2.57 2.29 -3.69
C ALA A 73 -3.94 2.31 -2.98
N MET A 74 -4.19 3.27 -2.09
CA MET A 74 -5.49 3.44 -1.43
C MET A 74 -6.63 3.65 -2.42
N ASN A 75 -6.43 4.50 -3.43
CA ASN A 75 -7.46 4.75 -4.45
C ASN A 75 -7.81 3.49 -5.24
N ALA A 76 -6.81 2.66 -5.59
CA ALA A 76 -7.04 1.40 -6.27
C ALA A 76 -7.78 0.39 -5.37
N LEU A 77 -7.40 0.28 -4.10
CA LEU A 77 -8.09 -0.57 -3.11
C LEU A 77 -9.56 -0.18 -2.97
N ASN A 78 -9.83 1.10 -2.75
CA ASN A 78 -11.18 1.63 -2.60
C ASN A 78 -12.01 1.44 -3.88
N ALA A 79 -11.43 1.65 -5.07
CA ALA A 79 -12.10 1.42 -6.34
C ALA A 79 -12.46 -0.06 -6.58
N ALA A 80 -11.68 -0.99 -5.99
CA ALA A 80 -11.95 -2.42 -6.02
C ALA A 80 -12.87 -2.91 -4.89
N GLY A 81 -13.26 -2.03 -3.96
CA GLY A 81 -14.04 -2.37 -2.77
C GLY A 81 -13.28 -3.23 -1.75
N LEU A 82 -11.96 -3.01 -1.64
CA LEU A 82 -11.02 -3.72 -0.75
C LEU A 82 -10.55 -2.85 0.41
#